data_AF-A0A4R2H0G9-F1
#
_entry.id   AF-A0A4R2H0G9-F1
#
_cell.length_a   1.000
_cell.length_b   1.000
_cell.length_c   1.000
_cell.angle_alpha   90.00
_cell.angle_beta   90.00
_cell.angle_gamma   90.00
#
_symmetry.space_group_name_H-M   'P 1'
#
loop_
_entity.id
_entity.type
_entity.pdbx_description
1 polymer ?
#
loop_
_entity_poly.entity_id
_entity_poly.type
_entity_poly.pdbx_seq_one_letter_code
_entity_poly.pdbx_strand_id
1 'polypeptide(L)'
;MTQHTNFSTRLDDLQKRVVTARSAVQTAATESDAQLKERIDQAQSHLDQSVQNARQEVSQTAEGARAKWAQVKADAAAKMSDVKANMDKRTHQVDAKVAAKDANWAEADAAEALDFADWAVENAQLAILDAIHARAYADKLAKDAANA
;
A
#
# COMPACT_ATOMS: atom_id res chain seq x y z
N MET A 1 7.56 26.11 -14.91
CA MET A 1 8.22 25.28 -13.89
C MET A 1 7.54 23.93 -13.89
N THR A 2 8.13 22.93 -14.52
CA THR A 2 7.64 21.55 -14.50
C THR A 2 7.66 21.08 -13.05
N GLN A 3 6.51 20.67 -12.51
CA GLN A 3 6.47 20.08 -11.17
C GLN A 3 7.39 18.86 -11.15
N HIS A 4 8.54 18.98 -10.51
CA HIS A 4 9.30 17.80 -10.13
C HIS A 4 8.53 17.14 -8.99
N THR A 5 8.01 15.95 -9.23
CA THR A 5 7.49 15.10 -8.16
C THR A 5 8.57 15.02 -7.07
N ASN A 6 8.26 15.48 -5.86
CA ASN A 6 9.20 15.38 -4.74
C ASN A 6 9.16 13.94 -4.22
N PHE A 7 9.95 13.07 -4.83
CA PHE A 7 10.04 11.66 -4.46
C PHE A 7 10.49 11.49 -3.01
N SER A 8 11.35 12.36 -2.49
CA SER A 8 11.79 12.31 -1.08
C SER A 8 10.62 12.49 -0.12
N THR A 9 9.77 13.50 -0.33
CA THR A 9 8.57 13.71 0.51
C THR A 9 7.62 12.51 0.45
N ARG A 10 7.43 11.90 -0.72
CA ARG A 10 6.56 10.71 -0.87
C ARG A 10 7.14 9.49 -0.15
N LEU A 11 8.46 9.33 -0.17
CA LEU A 11 9.16 8.28 0.57
C LEU A 11 9.10 8.52 2.08
N ASP A 12 9.25 9.76 2.54
CA ASP A 12 9.10 10.12 3.96
C ASP A 12 7.68 9.81 4.47
N ASP A 13 6.66 10.10 3.67
CA ASP A 13 5.28 9.79 4.02
C ASP A 13 5.01 8.28 4.00
N LEU A 14 5.63 7.52 3.09
CA LEU A 14 5.59 6.06 3.10
C LEU A 14 6.24 5.50 4.38
N GLN A 15 7.41 6.03 4.76
CA GLN A 15 8.10 5.65 6.00
C GLN A 15 7.22 5.90 7.23
N LYS A 16 6.58 7.08 7.33
CA LYS A 16 5.65 7.39 8.43
C LYS A 16 4.51 6.38 8.49
N ARG A 17 3.93 6.01 7.36
CA ARG A 17 2.84 5.02 7.29
C ARG A 17 3.28 3.65 7.79
N VAL A 18 4.47 3.19 7.42
CA VAL A 18 5.04 1.93 7.92
C VAL A 18 5.24 1.97 9.44
N VAL A 19 5.76 3.09 9.97
CA VAL A 19 5.90 3.29 11.42
C VAL A 19 4.55 3.25 12.13
N THR A 20 3.54 3.94 11.60
CA THR A 20 2.17 3.91 12.14
C THR A 20 1.57 2.50 12.12
N ALA A 21 1.73 1.77 11.00
CA ALA A 21 1.24 0.40 10.88
C ALA A 21 1.90 -0.53 11.91
N ARG A 22 3.23 -0.43 12.08
CA ARG A 22 3.96 -1.19 13.10
C ARG A 22 3.42 -0.92 14.51
N SER A 23 3.25 0.35 14.88
CA SER A 23 2.71 0.70 16.20
C SER A 23 1.30 0.17 16.40
N ALA A 24 0.44 0.26 15.37
CA ALA A 24 -0.93 -0.24 15.44
C ALA A 24 -0.98 -1.76 15.66
N VAL A 25 -0.15 -2.53 14.95
CA VAL A 25 -0.08 -3.99 15.11
C VAL A 25 0.46 -4.38 16.49
N GLN A 26 1.46 -3.66 17.01
CA GLN A 26 1.98 -3.89 18.36
C GLN A 26 0.92 -3.66 19.43
N THR A 27 0.09 -2.63 19.29
CA THR A 27 -1.05 -2.41 20.20
C THR A 27 -2.12 -3.50 20.05
N ALA A 28 -2.44 -3.87 18.81
CA ALA A 28 -3.45 -4.88 18.47
C ALA A 28 -3.20 -6.23 19.16
N ALA A 29 -1.93 -6.62 19.33
CA ALA A 29 -1.57 -7.88 19.97
C ALA A 29 -2.07 -8.03 21.43
N THR A 30 -2.43 -6.92 22.09
CA THR A 30 -2.93 -6.90 23.47
C THR A 30 -4.42 -6.55 23.59
N GLU A 31 -5.10 -6.34 22.46
CA GLU A 31 -6.47 -5.85 22.40
C GLU A 31 -7.51 -6.97 22.47
N SER A 32 -8.69 -6.62 22.99
CA SER A 32 -9.86 -7.49 22.92
C SER A 32 -10.40 -7.60 21.49
N ASP A 33 -11.20 -8.63 21.22
CA ASP A 33 -11.83 -8.83 19.89
C ASP A 33 -12.67 -7.62 19.42
N ALA A 34 -13.35 -6.92 20.33
CA ALA A 34 -14.10 -5.71 20.00
C ALA A 34 -13.18 -4.55 19.58
N GLN A 35 -12.04 -4.38 20.26
CA GLN A 35 -11.04 -3.37 19.92
C GLN A 35 -10.32 -3.71 18.59
N LEU A 36 -10.07 -4.99 18.35
CA LEU A 36 -9.51 -5.47 17.07
C LEU A 36 -10.44 -5.18 15.89
N LYS A 37 -11.76 -5.36 16.06
CA LYS A 37 -12.76 -4.96 15.05
C LYS A 37 -12.68 -3.48 14.72
N GLU A 38 -12.68 -2.62 15.74
CA GLU A 38 -12.56 -1.17 15.56
C GLU A 38 -11.25 -0.78 14.84
N ARG A 39 -10.14 -1.41 15.21
CA ARG A 39 -8.84 -1.16 14.57
C ARG A 39 -8.82 -1.59 13.10
N ILE A 40 -9.49 -2.67 12.75
CA ILE A 40 -9.62 -3.13 11.36
C ILE A 40 -10.44 -2.14 10.54
N ASP A 41 -11.53 -1.61 11.09
CA ASP A 41 -12.33 -0.56 10.44
C ASP A 41 -11.52 0.74 10.24
N GLN A 42 -10.69 1.12 11.22
CA GLN A 42 -9.76 2.25 11.09
C GLN A 42 -8.70 2.01 10.00
N ALA A 43 -8.12 0.81 9.96
CA ALA A 43 -7.15 0.42 8.94
C ALA A 43 -7.76 0.45 7.53
N GLN A 44 -9.02 0.03 7.40
CA GLN A 44 -9.79 0.19 6.16
C GLN A 44 -9.93 1.66 5.77
N SER A 45 -10.34 2.53 6.68
CA SER A 45 -10.52 3.96 6.38
C SER A 45 -9.22 4.60 5.88
N HIS A 46 -8.10 4.25 6.52
CA HIS A 46 -6.77 4.68 6.09
C HIS A 46 -6.39 4.15 4.71
N LEU A 47 -6.72 2.89 4.41
CA LEU A 47 -6.49 2.30 3.08
C LEU A 47 -7.30 3.03 2.00
N ASP A 48 -8.58 3.27 2.24
CA ASP A 48 -9.46 4.03 1.34
C ASP A 48 -8.93 5.44 1.08
N GLN A 49 -8.52 6.15 2.13
CA GLN A 49 -7.92 7.49 2.01
C GLN A 49 -6.61 7.46 1.21
N SER A 50 -5.77 6.45 1.42
CA SER A 50 -4.52 6.26 0.69
C SER A 50 -4.78 6.03 -0.80
N VAL A 51 -5.79 5.22 -1.11
CA VAL A 51 -6.21 4.94 -2.48
C VAL A 51 -6.78 6.18 -3.18
N GLN A 52 -7.46 7.07 -2.44
CA GLN A 52 -7.93 8.34 -2.98
C GLN A 52 -6.81 9.34 -3.23
N ASN A 53 -5.90 9.52 -2.27
CA ASN A 53 -4.81 10.48 -2.38
C ASN A 53 -3.85 10.15 -3.53
N ALA A 54 -3.50 8.88 -3.72
CA ALA A 54 -2.63 8.50 -4.83
C ALA A 54 -3.28 8.65 -6.22
N ARG A 55 -4.63 8.70 -6.35
CA ARG A 55 -5.27 9.13 -7.62
C ARG A 55 -5.01 10.59 -7.95
N GLN A 56 -4.91 11.45 -6.94
CA GLN A 56 -4.71 12.88 -7.15
C GLN A 56 -3.27 13.20 -7.56
N GLU A 57 -2.29 12.39 -7.12
CA GLU A 57 -0.88 12.58 -7.45
C GLU A 57 -0.47 12.00 -8.82
N VAL A 58 -1.18 11.01 -9.34
CA VAL A 58 -0.89 10.45 -10.68
C VAL A 58 -1.36 11.43 -11.75
N SER A 59 -0.40 12.01 -12.48
CA SER A 59 -0.65 12.93 -13.60
C SER A 59 -1.73 12.40 -14.55
N GLN A 60 -2.61 13.30 -15.01
CA GLN A 60 -3.70 12.98 -15.93
C GLN A 60 -3.22 12.40 -17.29
N THR A 61 -1.93 12.48 -17.59
CA THR A 61 -1.31 12.06 -18.85
C THR A 61 -0.82 10.61 -18.87
N ALA A 62 -0.85 9.87 -17.75
CA ALA A 62 -0.31 8.52 -17.65
C ALA A 62 -1.42 7.45 -17.58
N GLU A 63 -2.03 7.11 -18.72
CA GLU A 63 -3.11 6.10 -18.80
C GLU A 63 -2.69 4.73 -18.26
N GLY A 64 -1.45 4.29 -18.52
CA GLY A 64 -0.91 3.05 -17.97
C GLY A 64 -0.80 3.04 -16.43
N ALA A 65 -0.52 4.19 -15.82
CA ALA A 65 -0.51 4.33 -14.37
C ALA A 65 -1.93 4.27 -13.77
N ARG A 66 -2.95 4.76 -14.49
CA ARG A 66 -4.36 4.66 -14.05
C ARG A 66 -4.88 3.22 -14.03
N ALA A 67 -4.55 2.41 -15.04
CA ALA A 67 -5.00 1.03 -15.11
C ALA A 67 -4.44 0.17 -13.96
N LYS A 68 -3.12 0.25 -13.73
CA LYS A 68 -2.47 -0.40 -12.58
C LYS A 68 -3.08 0.06 -11.25
N TRP A 69 -3.41 1.33 -11.14
CA TRP A 69 -4.03 1.87 -9.94
C TRP A 69 -5.47 1.40 -9.72
N ALA A 70 -6.25 1.26 -10.78
CA ALA A 70 -7.58 0.68 -10.69
C ALA A 70 -7.54 -0.77 -10.19
N GLN A 71 -6.55 -1.54 -10.64
CA GLN A 71 -6.31 -2.90 -10.17
C GLN A 71 -5.93 -2.92 -8.68
N VAL A 72 -4.93 -2.13 -8.25
CA VAL A 72 -4.54 -2.04 -6.82
C VAL A 72 -5.74 -1.69 -5.93
N LYS A 73 -6.62 -0.80 -6.40
CA LYS A 73 -7.86 -0.45 -5.68
C LYS A 73 -8.82 -1.64 -5.57
N ALA A 74 -8.98 -2.41 -6.64
CA ALA A 74 -9.86 -3.57 -6.64
C ALA A 74 -9.34 -4.67 -5.71
N ASP A 75 -8.03 -4.95 -5.76
CA ASP A 75 -7.37 -5.95 -4.92
C ASP A 75 -7.45 -5.58 -3.43
N ALA A 76 -7.25 -4.29 -3.12
CA ALA A 76 -7.43 -3.75 -1.77
C ALA A 76 -8.88 -3.94 -1.24
N ALA A 77 -9.88 -3.65 -2.07
CA ALA A 77 -11.29 -3.82 -1.70
C ALA A 77 -11.65 -5.30 -1.50
N ALA A 78 -11.12 -6.20 -2.34
CA ALA A 78 -11.33 -7.64 -2.20
C ALA A 78 -10.73 -8.16 -0.88
N LYS A 79 -9.45 -7.84 -0.60
CA LYS A 79 -8.79 -8.27 0.65
C LYS A 79 -9.55 -7.78 1.88
N MET A 80 -10.10 -6.58 1.83
CA MET A 80 -10.88 -6.02 2.93
C MET A 80 -12.20 -6.77 3.16
N SER A 81 -12.91 -7.14 2.09
CA SER A 81 -14.10 -7.99 2.15
C SER A 81 -13.77 -9.35 2.78
N ASP A 82 -12.65 -9.96 2.36
CA ASP A 82 -12.21 -11.26 2.86
C ASP A 82 -11.86 -11.23 4.35
N VAL A 83 -11.17 -10.17 4.81
CA VAL A 83 -10.87 -9.98 6.24
C VAL A 83 -12.16 -9.93 7.06
N LYS A 84 -13.16 -9.16 6.64
CA LYS A 84 -14.45 -9.05 7.36
C LYS A 84 -15.19 -10.39 7.39
N ALA A 85 -15.30 -11.06 6.25
CA ALA A 85 -15.94 -12.37 6.17
C ALA A 85 -15.25 -13.41 7.08
N ASN A 86 -13.91 -13.39 7.13
CA ASN A 86 -13.13 -14.27 7.99
C ASN A 86 -13.34 -13.96 9.48
N MET A 87 -13.49 -12.69 9.87
CA MET A 87 -13.81 -12.31 11.24
C MET A 87 -15.19 -12.81 11.66
N ASP A 88 -16.20 -12.62 10.84
CA ASP A 88 -17.57 -13.09 11.13
C ASP A 88 -17.59 -14.62 11.25
N LYS A 89 -16.91 -15.32 10.33
CA LYS A 89 -16.77 -16.78 10.36
C LYS A 89 -16.19 -17.28 11.69
N ARG A 90 -15.16 -16.61 12.22
CA ARG A 90 -14.51 -17.00 13.49
C ARG A 90 -15.44 -16.91 14.69
N THR A 91 -16.39 -15.98 14.70
CA THR A 91 -17.35 -15.84 15.81
C THR A 91 -18.30 -17.04 15.95
N HIS A 92 -18.43 -17.85 14.90
CA HIS A 92 -19.27 -19.04 14.87
C HIS A 92 -18.50 -20.35 14.98
N GLN A 93 -17.17 -20.30 15.16
CA GLN A 93 -16.33 -21.49 15.28
C GLN A 93 -16.41 -22.07 16.69
N VAL A 94 -16.80 -23.34 16.76
CA VAL A 94 -16.88 -24.10 18.02
C VAL A 94 -15.78 -25.15 18.15
N ASP A 95 -15.11 -25.51 17.04
CA ASP A 95 -14.01 -26.47 17.02
C ASP A 95 -12.65 -25.76 17.07
N ALA A 96 -11.85 -26.09 18.10
CA ALA A 96 -10.57 -25.45 18.35
C ALA A 96 -9.51 -25.76 17.27
N LYS A 97 -9.57 -26.92 16.60
CA LYS A 97 -8.62 -27.27 15.53
C LYS A 97 -8.93 -26.50 14.26
N VAL A 98 -10.21 -26.30 13.95
CA VAL A 98 -10.64 -25.44 12.85
C VAL A 98 -10.21 -23.99 13.12
N ALA A 99 -10.43 -23.49 14.34
CA ALA A 99 -10.00 -22.14 14.72
C ALA A 99 -8.48 -21.95 14.61
N ALA A 100 -7.69 -22.91 15.10
CA ALA A 100 -6.23 -22.87 14.99
C ALA A 100 -5.75 -22.90 13.53
N LYS A 101 -6.38 -23.72 12.68
CA LYS A 101 -6.05 -23.77 11.25
C LYS A 101 -6.37 -22.43 10.57
N ASP A 102 -7.55 -21.86 10.83
CA ASP A 102 -7.95 -20.57 10.27
C ASP A 102 -7.06 -19.41 10.76
N ALA A 103 -6.53 -19.49 11.99
CA ALA A 103 -5.52 -18.56 12.49
C ALA A 103 -4.20 -18.69 11.71
N ASN A 104 -3.67 -19.90 11.54
CA ASN A 104 -2.43 -20.13 10.77
C ASN A 104 -2.52 -19.62 9.33
N TRP A 105 -3.69 -19.80 8.69
CA TRP A 105 -3.92 -19.27 7.34
C TRP A 105 -3.89 -17.74 7.31
N ALA A 106 -4.49 -17.09 8.31
CA ALA A 106 -4.49 -15.64 8.39
C ALA A 106 -3.11 -15.06 8.71
N GLU A 107 -2.31 -15.75 9.51
CA GLU A 107 -0.91 -15.39 9.76
C GLU A 107 -0.06 -15.50 8.49
N ALA A 108 -0.26 -16.56 7.70
CA ALA A 108 0.42 -16.72 6.41
C ALA A 108 0.02 -15.61 5.41
N ASP A 109 -1.27 -15.29 5.31
CA ASP A 109 -1.80 -14.18 4.52
C ASP A 109 -1.18 -12.82 4.91
N ALA A 110 -0.95 -12.61 6.21
CA ALA A 110 -0.33 -11.38 6.72
C ALA A 110 1.17 -11.31 6.38
N ALA A 111 1.88 -12.44 6.42
CA ALA A 111 3.27 -12.53 6.00
C ALA A 111 3.43 -12.24 4.49
N GLU A 112 2.58 -12.83 3.65
CA GLU A 112 2.57 -12.56 2.21
C GLU A 112 2.30 -11.08 1.90
N ALA A 113 1.42 -10.42 2.65
CA ALA A 113 1.17 -8.99 2.50
C ALA A 113 2.40 -8.14 2.84
N LEU A 114 3.22 -8.55 3.80
CA LEU A 114 4.50 -7.89 4.12
C LEU A 114 5.53 -8.13 3.01
N ASP A 115 5.65 -9.34 2.49
CA ASP A 115 6.56 -9.67 1.38
C ASP A 115 6.21 -8.86 0.12
N PHE A 116 4.91 -8.70 -0.16
CA PHE A 116 4.44 -7.85 -1.25
C PHE A 116 4.77 -6.37 -1.00
N ALA A 117 4.61 -5.87 0.22
CA ALA A 117 4.94 -4.49 0.56
C ALA A 117 6.44 -4.21 0.40
N ASP A 118 7.29 -5.14 0.82
CA ASP A 118 8.75 -5.06 0.64
C ASP A 118 9.12 -4.98 -0.85
N TRP A 119 8.59 -5.91 -1.66
CA TRP A 119 8.75 -5.87 -3.12
C TRP A 119 8.27 -4.55 -3.73
N ALA A 120 7.13 -4.02 -3.27
CA ALA A 120 6.55 -2.79 -3.79
C ALA A 120 7.43 -1.56 -3.51
N VAL A 121 8.11 -1.51 -2.36
CA VAL A 121 9.07 -0.45 -2.02
C VAL A 121 10.28 -0.49 -2.97
N GLU A 122 10.86 -1.67 -3.17
CA GLU A 122 12.01 -1.84 -4.07
C GLU A 122 11.65 -1.52 -5.54
N ASN A 123 10.46 -1.95 -5.98
CA ASN A 123 9.96 -1.59 -7.31
C ASN A 123 9.71 -0.08 -7.45
N ALA A 124 9.24 0.60 -6.40
CA ALA A 124 9.08 2.06 -6.42
C ALA A 124 10.44 2.76 -6.54
N GLN A 125 11.48 2.28 -5.84
CA GLN A 125 12.84 2.80 -5.98
C GLN A 125 13.34 2.68 -7.42
N LEU A 126 13.18 1.52 -8.05
CA LEU A 126 13.56 1.32 -9.46
C LEU A 126 12.87 2.32 -10.41
N ALA A 127 11.56 2.51 -10.24
CA ALA A 127 10.79 3.45 -11.07
C ALA A 127 11.21 4.92 -10.85
N ILE A 128 11.56 5.30 -9.62
CA ILE A 128 12.07 6.64 -9.31
C ILE A 128 13.41 6.87 -9.99
N LEU A 129 14.33 5.90 -9.96
CA LEU A 129 15.62 5.99 -10.62
C LEU A 129 15.48 6.13 -12.14
N ASP A 130 14.58 5.37 -12.77
CA ASP A 130 14.26 5.52 -14.18
C ASP A 130 13.73 6.93 -14.51
N ALA A 131 12.82 7.45 -13.71
CA ALA A 131 12.27 8.80 -13.89
C ALA A 131 13.36 9.90 -13.75
N ILE A 132 14.28 9.76 -12.79
CA ILE A 132 15.42 10.67 -12.62
C ILE A 132 16.34 10.61 -13.84
N HIS A 133 16.67 9.40 -14.32
CA HIS A 133 17.49 9.21 -15.51
C HIS A 133 16.84 9.84 -16.76
N ALA A 134 15.55 9.57 -16.99
CA ALA A 134 14.81 10.11 -18.12
C ALA A 134 14.79 11.65 -18.13
N ARG A 135 14.62 12.28 -16.95
CA ARG A 135 14.68 13.75 -16.82
C ARG A 135 16.08 14.28 -17.13
N ALA A 136 17.12 13.69 -16.55
CA ALA A 136 18.50 14.11 -16.79
C ALA A 136 18.89 13.99 -18.27
N TYR A 137 18.43 12.92 -18.94
CA TYR A 137 18.65 12.72 -20.37
C TYR A 137 17.92 13.76 -21.22
N ALA A 138 16.66 14.07 -20.90
CA ALA A 138 15.90 15.12 -21.57
C ALA A 138 16.58 16.50 -21.42
N ASP A 139 17.05 16.84 -20.23
CA ASP A 139 17.73 18.11 -19.96
C ASP A 139 19.08 18.21 -20.69
N LYS A 140 19.79 17.07 -20.86
CA LYS A 140 20.99 17.00 -21.68
C LYS A 140 20.69 17.33 -23.14
N LEU A 141 19.70 16.65 -23.75
CA LEU A 141 19.32 16.88 -25.14
C LEU A 141 18.85 18.31 -25.40
N ALA A 142 18.11 18.91 -24.45
CA ALA A 142 17.69 20.29 -24.54
C ALA A 142 18.87 21.28 -24.54
N LYS A 143 19.91 21.02 -23.74
CA LYS A 143 21.15 21.82 -23.74
C LYS A 143 21.93 21.65 -25.04
N ASP A 144 22.06 20.43 -25.52
CA ASP A 144 22.77 20.13 -26.77
C ASP A 144 22.09 20.85 -27.96
N ALA A 145 20.75 20.86 -28.01
CA ALA A 145 19.99 21.57 -29.03
C ALA A 145 20.07 23.10 -28.93
N ALA A 146 20.25 23.66 -27.73
CA ALA A 146 20.40 25.10 -27.54
C ALA A 146 21.82 25.63 -27.88
N ASN A 147 22.80 24.74 -27.93
CA ASN A 147 24.20 25.04 -28.24
C ASN A 147 24.58 24.75 -29.72
N ALA A 148 23.63 24.22 -30.50
CA ALA A 148 23.76 23.96 -31.94
C ALA A 148 23.18 25.12 -32.75
#